data_AF-A0A7Z9Y426-F1
#
_entry.id   AF-A0A7Z9Y426-F1
#
_cell.length_a   1.000
_cell.length_b   1.000
_cell.length_c   1.000
_cell.angle_alpha   90.00
_cell.angle_beta   90.00
_cell.angle_gamma   90.00
#
_symmetry.space_group_name_H-M   'P 1'
#
loop_
_entity.id
_entity.type
_entity.pdbx_description
1 polymer ?
#
loop_
_entity_poly.entity_id
_entity_poly.type
_entity_poly.pdbx_seq_one_letter_code
_entity_poly.pdbx_strand_id
1 'polypeptide(L)'
;MSAGFIEFDLDKGMGQSAALAYRPWSVRTLKVKVTTQAGQPALRLRPSRVRPRDERDGRIRAEADNSDDFVISWGGGHEAGPCLKSVDKLKAFEECVPLTSDDTSFIFCNVHHVGPEVPDDAQVTLLAYDETTGKTTASITVALQKPADLPQGVIRPSRQNGVWQLAPGQYLPVYDSRWWPSNQVTYEAQTETYPLTIREEGDKFVVDWHGRTVVAITDYTKSVLQTDKVGVAFELFAFDQWSLALRAWFFWLDKSVANGVTVGMIGRHEIPDAERFDILLRRKDGAPLLACTDMHWREMWAVALPQTTLEATLGMGWETKKKLLQDTVFGGGDHAAPEKPYNPTEKFVPRLAQRKATVTTRAKGTEAHLPMLHNVAKPDARTAERLGSSDVRLG
;
A
#
# COMPACT_ATOMS: atom_id res chain seq x y z
N MET A 1 17.71 -16.58 2.63
CA MET A 1 16.36 -17.12 2.89
C MET A 1 15.38 -16.04 2.48
N SER A 2 14.70 -16.20 1.36
CA SER A 2 13.76 -15.22 0.82
C SER A 2 12.46 -15.26 1.65
N ALA A 3 12.01 -14.12 2.17
CA ALA A 3 10.61 -13.99 2.63
C ALA A 3 9.69 -14.45 1.48
N GLY A 4 8.59 -15.17 1.72
CA GLY A 4 7.71 -15.17 2.87
C GLY A 4 6.27 -15.08 2.36
N PHE A 5 5.96 -15.84 1.31
CA PHE A 5 4.61 -15.95 0.77
C PHE A 5 3.98 -17.25 1.27
N ILE A 6 2.65 -17.23 1.38
CA ILE A 6 1.87 -18.39 1.77
C ILE A 6 1.49 -19.15 0.49
N GLU A 7 1.81 -20.44 0.42
CA GLU A 7 1.38 -21.28 -0.69
C GLU A 7 -0.06 -21.75 -0.49
N PHE A 8 -0.88 -21.60 -1.52
CA PHE A 8 -2.27 -22.04 -1.56
C PHE A 8 -2.50 -22.93 -2.78
N ASP A 9 -2.51 -24.24 -2.55
CA ASP A 9 -2.84 -25.27 -3.55
C ASP A 9 -4.37 -25.46 -3.57
N LEU A 10 -5.00 -25.10 -4.68
CA LEU A 10 -6.45 -25.13 -4.82
C LEU A 10 -7.03 -26.55 -4.82
N ASP A 11 -6.25 -27.57 -5.19
CA ASP A 11 -6.76 -28.95 -5.28
C ASP A 11 -6.72 -29.66 -3.93
N LYS A 12 -5.76 -29.30 -3.09
CA LYS A 12 -5.59 -29.92 -1.77
C LYS A 12 -6.29 -29.16 -0.66
N GLY A 13 -6.61 -27.89 -0.89
CA GLY A 13 -6.85 -26.96 0.21
C GLY A 13 -5.62 -26.89 1.12
N MET A 14 -5.79 -26.43 2.36
CA MET A 14 -4.67 -26.37 3.30
C MET A 14 -4.24 -27.77 3.78
N GLY A 15 -3.02 -28.18 3.40
CA GLY A 15 -2.27 -29.23 4.08
C GLY A 15 -1.28 -28.72 5.15
N GLN A 16 -1.04 -27.40 5.22
CA GLN A 16 -0.06 -26.78 6.14
C GLN A 16 -0.65 -25.56 6.84
N SER A 17 -0.35 -25.38 8.14
CA SER A 17 -0.71 -24.16 8.86
C SER A 17 0.07 -22.97 8.32
N ALA A 18 -0.62 -21.96 7.82
CA ALA A 18 0.00 -20.73 7.37
C ALA A 18 -0.04 -19.68 8.49
N ALA A 19 0.99 -18.84 8.56
CA ALA A 19 1.07 -17.77 9.56
C ALA A 19 1.66 -16.49 8.97
N LEU A 20 1.19 -15.35 9.48
CA LEU A 20 1.69 -14.02 9.18
C LEU A 20 2.04 -13.33 10.49
N ALA A 21 3.32 -13.02 10.71
CA ALA A 21 3.71 -12.12 11.79
C ALA A 21 3.20 -10.70 11.47
N TYR A 22 2.15 -10.27 12.19
CA TYR A 22 1.58 -8.95 12.00
C TYR A 22 2.39 -7.89 12.77
N ARG A 23 2.26 -6.63 12.39
CA ARG A 23 2.80 -5.51 13.16
C ARG A 23 1.63 -4.82 13.88
N PRO A 24 1.63 -4.73 15.22
CA PRO A 24 0.58 -4.02 15.95
C PRO A 24 0.45 -2.56 15.51
N TRP A 25 -0.79 -2.15 15.27
CA TRP A 25 -1.20 -0.80 14.84
C TRP A 25 -0.54 -0.35 13.54
N SER A 26 -0.38 -1.31 12.64
CA SER A 26 0.37 -1.19 11.41
C SER A 26 -0.28 -2.07 10.34
N VAL A 27 0.19 -1.91 9.11
CA VAL A 27 -0.27 -2.66 7.94
C VAL A 27 0.80 -3.66 7.53
N ARG A 28 0.40 -4.91 7.31
CA ARG A 28 1.24 -5.96 6.71
C ARG A 28 0.58 -6.48 5.44
N THR A 29 1.37 -6.67 4.39
CA THR A 29 0.89 -7.29 3.16
C THR A 29 1.00 -8.81 3.27
N LEU A 30 -0.15 -9.47 3.21
CA LEU A 30 -0.29 -10.90 3.04
C LEU A 30 -0.09 -11.23 1.56
N LYS A 31 1.03 -11.89 1.22
CA LYS A 31 1.32 -12.38 -0.13
C LYS A 31 0.97 -13.85 -0.23
N VAL A 32 0.01 -14.18 -1.08
CA VAL A 32 -0.47 -15.55 -1.31
C VAL A 32 -0.06 -15.98 -2.71
N LYS A 33 0.70 -17.08 -2.81
CA LYS A 33 1.01 -17.73 -4.07
C LYS A 33 -0.01 -18.84 -4.30
N VAL A 34 -0.78 -18.71 -5.37
CA VAL A 34 -1.84 -19.67 -5.71
C VAL A 34 -1.40 -20.55 -6.87
N THR A 35 -1.62 -21.85 -6.72
CA THR A 35 -1.29 -22.88 -7.72
C THR A 35 -2.40 -23.93 -7.80
N THR A 36 -2.43 -24.67 -8.91
CA THR A 36 -3.35 -25.79 -9.14
C THR A 36 -2.65 -26.86 -9.98
N GLN A 37 -3.06 -28.12 -9.84
CA GLN A 37 -2.68 -29.27 -10.68
C GLN A 37 -3.80 -29.65 -11.66
N ALA A 38 -5.04 -29.22 -11.40
CA ALA A 38 -6.17 -29.37 -12.30
C ALA A 38 -6.62 -28.02 -12.89
N GLY A 39 -7.36 -28.06 -14.00
CA GLY A 39 -8.03 -26.87 -14.51
C GLY A 39 -9.14 -26.42 -13.56
N GLN A 40 -9.04 -25.18 -13.07
CA GLN A 40 -10.03 -24.54 -12.21
C GLN A 40 -10.86 -23.54 -13.02
N PRO A 41 -12.15 -23.32 -12.70
CA PRO A 41 -12.94 -22.28 -13.36
C PRO A 41 -12.36 -20.88 -13.07
N ALA A 42 -12.99 -19.85 -13.62
CA ALA A 42 -12.65 -18.47 -13.27
C ALA A 42 -12.98 -18.21 -11.79
N LEU A 43 -11.97 -18.31 -10.93
CA LEU A 43 -12.08 -18.19 -9.49
C LEU A 43 -11.58 -16.83 -8.99
N ARG A 44 -12.19 -16.37 -7.90
CA ARG A 44 -11.81 -15.17 -7.16
C ARG A 44 -11.43 -15.50 -5.73
N LEU A 45 -10.66 -14.62 -5.10
CA LEU A 45 -10.31 -14.72 -3.67
C LEU A 45 -11.03 -13.65 -2.85
N ARG A 46 -11.53 -14.03 -1.66
CA ARG A 46 -12.08 -13.09 -0.68
C ARG A 46 -11.83 -13.56 0.76
N PRO A 47 -11.81 -12.66 1.76
CA PRO A 47 -11.90 -13.08 3.16
C PRO A 47 -13.25 -13.73 3.49
N SER A 48 -13.25 -14.63 4.48
CA SER A 48 -14.43 -15.43 4.84
C SER A 48 -15.58 -14.62 5.43
N ARG A 49 -15.26 -13.54 6.14
CA ARG A 49 -16.25 -12.63 6.75
C ARG A 49 -16.86 -11.62 5.78
N VAL A 50 -16.51 -11.68 4.50
CA VAL A 50 -17.18 -10.89 3.47
C VAL A 50 -18.56 -11.47 3.21
N ARG A 51 -19.60 -10.68 3.45
CA ARG A 51 -20.95 -11.11 3.07
C ARG A 51 -21.09 -10.89 1.56
N PRO A 52 -21.73 -11.81 0.80
CA PRO A 52 -21.97 -11.63 -0.64
C PRO A 52 -22.73 -10.34 -1.03
N ARG A 53 -23.44 -9.71 -0.08
CA ARG A 53 -24.08 -8.40 -0.30
C ARG A 53 -23.08 -7.23 -0.20
N ASP A 54 -22.07 -7.34 0.66
CA ASP A 54 -21.04 -6.30 0.83
C ASP A 54 -20.15 -6.21 -0.42
N GLU A 55 -19.92 -7.33 -1.15
CA GLU A 55 -19.24 -7.34 -2.46
C GLU A 55 -19.99 -6.53 -3.51
N ARG A 56 -21.32 -6.63 -3.56
CA ARG A 56 -22.16 -5.89 -4.50
C ARG A 56 -22.15 -4.38 -4.23
N ASP A 57 -21.85 -3.99 -3.00
CA ASP A 57 -21.74 -2.59 -2.58
C ASP A 57 -20.31 -2.03 -2.74
N GLY A 58 -19.41 -2.78 -3.40
CA GLY A 58 -18.02 -2.37 -3.62
C GLY A 58 -17.18 -2.33 -2.34
N ARG A 59 -17.61 -3.01 -1.27
CA ARG A 59 -16.84 -3.07 -0.02
C ARG A 59 -15.75 -4.12 -0.16
N ILE A 60 -14.52 -3.63 -0.32
CA ILE A 60 -13.33 -4.46 -0.46
C ILE A 60 -12.55 -4.54 0.87
N ARG A 61 -13.31 -4.67 1.97
CA ARG A 61 -12.76 -4.88 3.32
C ARG A 61 -13.59 -5.86 4.16
N ALA A 62 -12.94 -6.52 5.10
CA ALA A 62 -13.50 -7.49 6.01
C ALA A 62 -12.76 -7.47 7.33
N GLU A 63 -13.37 -8.01 8.38
CA GLU A 63 -12.71 -8.26 9.66
C GLU A 63 -12.04 -9.64 9.67
N ALA A 64 -11.09 -9.86 10.57
CA ALA A 64 -10.51 -11.17 10.83
C ALA A 64 -11.58 -12.13 11.40
N ASP A 65 -11.42 -13.44 11.19
CA ASP A 65 -12.43 -14.45 11.47
C ASP A 65 -12.93 -14.41 12.94
N ASN A 66 -12.00 -14.22 13.87
CA ASN A 66 -12.22 -14.23 15.31
C ASN A 66 -11.85 -12.90 16.00
N SER A 67 -11.64 -11.81 15.24
CA SER A 67 -11.28 -10.51 15.79
C SER A 67 -11.77 -9.37 14.90
N ASP A 68 -12.37 -8.34 15.51
CA ASP A 68 -12.75 -7.10 14.84
C ASP A 68 -11.61 -6.05 14.89
N ASP A 69 -10.48 -6.40 15.52
CA ASP A 69 -9.30 -5.53 15.64
C ASP A 69 -8.44 -5.52 14.38
N PHE A 70 -8.72 -6.39 13.41
CA PHE A 70 -8.05 -6.43 12.13
C PHE A 70 -9.01 -6.20 10.99
N VAL A 71 -8.61 -5.29 10.11
CA VAL A 71 -9.25 -5.07 8.82
C VAL A 71 -8.37 -5.65 7.74
N ILE A 72 -8.94 -6.51 6.92
CA ILE A 72 -8.33 -7.04 5.71
C ILE A 72 -8.92 -6.26 4.55
N SER A 73 -8.08 -5.55 3.81
CA SER A 73 -8.46 -5.03 2.50
C SER A 73 -7.77 -5.84 1.40
N TRP A 74 -8.47 -6.00 0.30
CA TRP A 74 -8.01 -6.69 -0.90
C TRP A 74 -8.67 -6.01 -2.09
N GLY A 75 -8.19 -6.24 -3.29
CA GLY A 75 -8.76 -5.66 -4.51
C GLY A 75 -8.71 -4.12 -4.59
N GLY A 76 -8.58 -3.62 -5.80
CA GLY A 76 -8.65 -2.20 -6.08
C GLY A 76 -9.19 -2.02 -7.50
N GLY A 77 -10.49 -1.93 -7.60
CA GLY A 77 -11.12 -1.78 -8.89
C GLY A 77 -12.59 -2.11 -8.84
N HIS A 78 -13.14 -2.31 -10.02
CA HIS A 78 -14.56 -2.61 -10.24
C HIS A 78 -14.96 -4.04 -9.90
N GLU A 79 -14.03 -4.83 -9.39
CA GLU A 79 -14.15 -6.27 -9.33
C GLU A 79 -14.43 -6.79 -7.92
N ALA A 80 -15.22 -7.86 -7.81
CA ALA A 80 -15.53 -8.54 -6.56
C ALA A 80 -14.31 -9.33 -6.03
N GLY A 81 -13.29 -8.62 -5.55
CA GLY A 81 -12.02 -9.21 -5.10
C GLY A 81 -11.11 -9.69 -6.25
N PRO A 82 -9.85 -10.06 -5.93
CA PRO A 82 -8.86 -10.35 -6.94
C PRO A 82 -9.19 -11.64 -7.69
N CYS A 83 -9.20 -11.54 -9.02
CA CYS A 83 -9.16 -12.68 -9.91
C CYS A 83 -7.90 -13.52 -9.62
N LEU A 84 -8.05 -14.84 -9.54
CA LEU A 84 -6.87 -15.72 -9.45
C LEU A 84 -6.07 -15.70 -10.76
N LYS A 85 -6.72 -15.44 -11.89
CA LYS A 85 -6.07 -15.13 -13.15
C LYS A 85 -6.94 -14.17 -13.93
N SER A 86 -6.35 -13.07 -14.40
CA SER A 86 -7.00 -12.13 -15.31
C SER A 86 -6.28 -12.10 -16.65
N VAL A 87 -7.02 -11.72 -17.69
CA VAL A 87 -6.44 -11.32 -18.98
C VAL A 87 -6.89 -9.90 -19.31
N ASP A 88 -5.95 -9.12 -19.85
CA ASP A 88 -6.25 -7.80 -20.34
C ASP A 88 -7.09 -7.89 -21.62
N LYS A 89 -8.35 -7.46 -21.52
CA LYS A 89 -9.22 -7.16 -22.66
C LYS A 89 -9.07 -5.70 -23.04
N LEU A 90 -8.75 -5.47 -24.31
CA LEU A 90 -8.69 -4.15 -24.94
C LEU A 90 -7.72 -3.15 -24.25
N LYS A 91 -6.75 -3.64 -23.47
CA LYS A 91 -5.83 -2.82 -22.65
C LYS A 91 -6.57 -1.83 -21.73
N ALA A 92 -7.81 -2.16 -21.34
CA ALA A 92 -8.64 -1.31 -20.51
C ALA A 92 -9.50 -2.07 -19.49
N PHE A 93 -9.65 -3.39 -19.64
CA PHE A 93 -10.50 -4.23 -18.80
C PHE A 93 -9.77 -5.50 -18.44
N GLU A 94 -9.93 -5.96 -17.22
CA GLU A 94 -9.54 -7.30 -16.83
C GLU A 94 -10.77 -8.21 -16.90
N GLU A 95 -10.55 -9.45 -17.34
CA GLU A 95 -11.56 -10.50 -17.25
C GLU A 95 -10.98 -11.68 -16.48
N CYS A 96 -11.71 -12.14 -15.47
CA CYS A 96 -11.37 -13.37 -14.76
C CYS A 96 -11.42 -14.56 -15.71
N VAL A 97 -10.34 -15.32 -15.81
CA VAL A 97 -10.26 -16.51 -16.67
C VAL A 97 -9.92 -17.76 -15.85
N PRO A 98 -10.20 -18.96 -16.39
CA PRO A 98 -9.77 -20.23 -15.77
C PRO A 98 -8.28 -20.29 -15.48
N LEU A 99 -7.93 -20.85 -14.32
CA LEU A 99 -6.56 -21.15 -13.91
C LEU A 99 -6.19 -22.58 -14.31
N THR A 100 -5.07 -22.78 -15.00
CA THR A 100 -4.58 -24.11 -15.43
C THR A 100 -3.39 -24.57 -14.59
N SER A 101 -2.94 -25.82 -14.79
CA SER A 101 -1.82 -26.41 -14.06
C SER A 101 -0.47 -25.71 -14.26
N ASP A 102 -0.33 -24.96 -15.36
CA ASP A 102 0.90 -24.26 -15.71
C ASP A 102 0.91 -22.82 -15.19
N ASP A 103 -0.21 -22.34 -14.65
CA ASP A 103 -0.34 -21.00 -14.13
C ASP A 103 0.16 -20.89 -12.69
N THR A 104 0.69 -19.71 -12.35
CA THR A 104 0.95 -19.30 -10.96
C THR A 104 0.44 -17.89 -10.79
N SER A 105 -0.29 -17.65 -9.70
CA SER A 105 -0.82 -16.33 -9.38
C SER A 105 -0.31 -15.84 -8.03
N PHE A 106 -0.16 -14.53 -7.91
CA PHE A 106 0.19 -13.87 -6.65
C PHE A 106 -0.90 -12.90 -6.28
N ILE A 107 -1.54 -13.17 -5.15
CA ILE A 107 -2.56 -12.31 -4.57
C ILE A 107 -1.96 -11.56 -3.38
N PHE A 108 -2.32 -10.30 -3.25
CA PHE A 108 -1.89 -9.44 -2.15
C PHE A 108 -3.13 -8.97 -1.38
N CYS A 109 -3.09 -9.08 -0.06
CA CYS A 109 -4.10 -8.49 0.82
C CYS A 109 -3.39 -7.65 1.87
N ASN A 110 -3.96 -6.51 2.27
CA ASN A 110 -3.42 -5.70 3.34
C ASN A 110 -4.15 -6.04 4.64
N VAL A 111 -3.41 -6.49 5.64
CA VAL A 111 -3.90 -6.78 6.99
C VAL A 111 -3.52 -5.60 7.88
N HIS A 112 -4.52 -4.85 8.33
CA HIS A 112 -4.37 -3.64 9.12
C HIS A 112 -4.91 -3.87 10.53
N HIS A 113 -4.05 -3.69 11.54
CA HIS A 113 -4.46 -3.71 12.93
C HIS A 113 -5.06 -2.35 13.35
N VAL A 114 -6.37 -2.30 13.53
CA VAL A 114 -7.14 -1.10 13.91
C VAL A 114 -7.53 -1.08 15.40
N GLY A 115 -7.44 -2.23 16.07
CA GLY A 115 -7.84 -2.39 17.46
C GLY A 115 -7.01 -1.57 18.45
N PRO A 116 -7.59 -1.16 19.60
CA PRO A 116 -6.87 -0.45 20.64
C PRO A 116 -5.85 -1.35 21.36
N GLU A 117 -6.16 -2.64 21.46
CA GLU A 117 -5.39 -3.68 22.16
C GLU A 117 -4.70 -4.61 21.16
N VAL A 118 -3.67 -5.34 21.60
CA VAL A 118 -2.95 -6.30 20.75
C VAL A 118 -3.47 -7.70 21.06
N PRO A 119 -4.31 -8.29 20.20
CA PRO A 119 -4.91 -9.58 20.47
C PRO A 119 -3.83 -10.69 20.47
N ASP A 120 -4.02 -11.67 21.34
CA ASP A 120 -3.12 -12.82 21.46
C ASP A 120 -3.36 -13.85 20.35
N ASP A 121 -4.59 -13.92 19.82
CA ASP A 121 -4.96 -14.73 18.68
C ASP A 121 -5.81 -13.95 17.67
N ALA A 122 -5.49 -14.07 16.39
CA ALA A 122 -6.36 -13.65 15.31
C ALA A 122 -6.11 -14.50 14.07
N GLN A 123 -7.13 -14.68 13.24
CA GLN A 123 -7.06 -15.53 12.04
C GLN A 123 -7.75 -14.87 10.86
N VAL A 124 -7.22 -15.11 9.67
CA VAL A 124 -7.84 -14.67 8.42
C VAL A 124 -8.01 -15.88 7.52
N THR A 125 -9.26 -16.22 7.21
CA THR A 125 -9.57 -17.25 6.22
C THR A 125 -9.85 -16.59 4.89
N LEU A 126 -9.10 -16.98 3.86
CA LEU A 126 -9.37 -16.61 2.47
C LEU A 126 -10.08 -17.77 1.76
N LEU A 127 -11.09 -17.45 0.98
CA LEU A 127 -11.93 -18.38 0.24
C LEU A 127 -11.70 -18.16 -1.26
N ALA A 128 -11.33 -19.23 -1.97
CA ALA A 128 -11.38 -19.27 -3.42
C ALA A 128 -12.80 -19.69 -3.85
N TYR A 129 -13.48 -18.86 -4.62
CA TYR A 129 -14.86 -19.09 -5.01
C TYR A 129 -15.12 -18.75 -6.48
N ASP A 130 -16.11 -19.43 -7.05
CA ASP A 130 -16.63 -19.13 -8.37
C ASP A 130 -17.68 -18.01 -8.24
N GLU A 131 -17.46 -16.88 -8.91
CA GLU A 131 -18.33 -15.70 -8.82
C GLU A 131 -19.75 -15.98 -9.35
N THR A 132 -19.86 -16.80 -10.40
CA THR A 132 -21.14 -17.12 -11.06
C THR A 132 -22.05 -17.93 -10.16
N THR A 133 -21.48 -18.95 -9.51
CA THR A 133 -22.23 -19.90 -8.68
C THR A 133 -22.21 -19.54 -7.20
N GLY A 134 -21.28 -18.69 -6.77
CA GLY A 134 -20.99 -18.39 -5.37
C GLY A 134 -20.35 -19.54 -4.60
N LYS A 135 -20.07 -20.68 -5.25
CA LYS A 135 -19.55 -21.88 -4.60
C LYS A 135 -18.08 -21.66 -4.22
N THR A 136 -17.75 -21.92 -2.96
CA THR A 136 -16.36 -21.98 -2.50
C THR A 136 -15.75 -23.31 -2.93
N THR A 137 -14.59 -23.24 -3.60
CA THR A 137 -13.85 -24.40 -4.09
C THR A 137 -12.75 -24.80 -3.11
N ALA A 138 -12.09 -23.82 -2.50
CA ALA A 138 -11.00 -24.05 -1.54
C ALA A 138 -10.93 -22.91 -0.53
N SER A 139 -10.24 -23.14 0.58
CA SER A 139 -9.97 -22.13 1.60
C SER A 139 -8.58 -22.28 2.20
N ILE A 140 -8.05 -21.17 2.70
CA ILE A 140 -6.79 -21.11 3.44
C ILE A 140 -6.96 -20.23 4.67
N THR A 141 -6.58 -20.74 5.85
CA THR A 141 -6.62 -20.00 7.12
C THR A 141 -5.22 -19.60 7.53
N VAL A 142 -5.02 -18.31 7.73
CA VAL A 142 -3.74 -17.71 8.11
C VAL A 142 -3.83 -17.24 9.56
N ALA A 143 -2.99 -17.81 10.43
CA ALA A 143 -2.86 -17.32 11.80
C ALA A 143 -2.07 -15.99 11.82
N LEU A 144 -2.64 -14.94 12.39
CA LEU A 144 -1.97 -13.67 12.63
C LEU A 144 -1.17 -13.77 13.93
N GLN A 145 0.15 -13.86 13.80
CA GLN A 145 1.05 -14.04 14.93
C GLN A 145 1.52 -12.71 15.46
N LYS A 146 1.28 -12.47 16.75
CA LYS A 146 1.84 -11.36 17.50
C LYS A 146 3.37 -11.48 17.53
N PRO A 147 4.13 -10.38 17.33
CA PRO A 147 5.59 -10.43 17.47
C PRO A 147 5.99 -10.89 18.87
N ALA A 148 6.88 -11.88 18.96
CA ALA A 148 7.35 -12.43 20.23
C ALA A 148 8.01 -11.37 21.13
N ASP A 149 8.73 -10.44 20.50
CA ASP A 149 9.51 -9.40 21.19
C ASP A 149 8.78 -8.05 21.22
N LEU A 150 7.44 -8.03 21.22
CA LEU A 150 6.67 -6.78 21.28
C LEU A 150 6.91 -6.06 22.62
N PRO A 151 7.56 -4.89 22.63
CA PRO A 151 7.80 -4.17 23.88
C PRO A 151 6.52 -3.47 24.36
N GLN A 152 6.45 -3.22 25.66
CA GLN A 152 5.47 -2.29 26.21
C GLN A 152 5.84 -0.85 25.82
N GLY A 153 4.84 -0.04 25.48
CA GLY A 153 5.05 1.36 25.13
C GLY A 153 5.58 1.57 23.71
N VAL A 154 4.93 0.99 22.70
CA VAL A 154 5.21 1.30 21.29
C VAL A 154 4.69 2.70 20.96
N ILE A 155 5.57 3.57 20.46
CA ILE A 155 5.22 4.88 19.91
C ILE A 155 4.47 4.65 18.61
N ARG A 156 3.27 5.22 18.49
CA ARG A 156 2.43 5.11 17.28
C ARG A 156 1.60 6.36 17.06
N PRO A 157 1.29 6.74 15.81
CA PRO A 157 0.22 7.69 15.54
C PRO A 157 -1.12 7.15 16.06
N SER A 158 -1.84 7.95 16.83
CA SER A 158 -3.17 7.63 17.36
C SER A 158 -4.10 8.81 17.10
N ARG A 159 -5.28 8.53 16.55
CA ARG A 159 -6.25 9.56 16.21
C ARG A 159 -7.09 9.95 17.43
N GLN A 160 -7.11 11.23 17.78
CA GLN A 160 -7.97 11.81 18.80
C GLN A 160 -8.53 13.14 18.29
N ASN A 161 -9.86 13.32 18.34
CA ASN A 161 -10.54 14.56 17.90
C ASN A 161 -10.15 15.01 16.48
N GLY A 162 -9.97 14.06 15.55
CA GLY A 162 -9.60 14.36 14.16
C GLY A 162 -8.14 14.69 13.91
N VAL A 163 -7.29 14.67 14.94
CA VAL A 163 -5.85 14.90 14.87
C VAL A 163 -5.14 13.60 15.26
N TRP A 164 -4.12 13.18 14.50
CA TRP A 164 -3.23 12.12 14.92
C TRP A 164 -2.07 12.73 15.72
N GLN A 165 -1.89 12.20 16.92
CA GLN A 165 -0.76 12.51 17.79
C GLN A 165 -0.01 11.22 18.11
N LEU A 166 1.26 11.34 18.49
CA LEU A 166 2.01 10.17 18.92
C LEU A 166 1.58 9.74 20.32
N ALA A 167 1.16 8.48 20.44
CA ALA A 167 0.92 7.86 21.73
C ALA A 167 2.24 7.82 22.54
N PRO A 168 2.17 8.03 23.86
CA PRO A 168 3.35 7.90 24.72
C PRO A 168 3.97 6.51 24.59
N GLY A 169 5.30 6.46 24.48
CA GLY A 169 6.02 5.22 24.31
C GLY A 169 7.53 5.44 24.31
N GLN A 170 8.27 4.34 24.27
CA GLN A 170 9.73 4.30 24.27
C GLN A 170 10.30 3.49 23.11
N TYR A 171 9.46 2.85 22.30
CA TYR A 171 9.92 1.97 21.23
C TYR A 171 9.26 2.33 19.91
N LEU A 172 10.06 2.45 18.86
CA LEU A 172 9.55 2.51 17.49
C LEU A 172 9.84 1.18 16.79
N PRO A 173 8.93 0.68 15.94
CA PRO A 173 9.28 -0.39 15.03
C PRO A 173 10.40 0.07 14.09
N VAL A 174 11.35 -0.81 13.78
CA VAL A 174 12.36 -0.56 12.75
C VAL A 174 11.67 -0.56 11.39
N TYR A 175 12.08 0.37 10.52
CA TYR A 175 11.53 0.50 9.17
C TYR A 175 11.73 -0.79 8.38
N ASP A 176 10.67 -1.18 7.68
CA ASP A 176 10.63 -2.37 6.85
C ASP A 176 9.93 -2.04 5.54
N SER A 177 10.56 -2.42 4.42
CA SER A 177 9.97 -2.22 3.09
C SER A 177 8.70 -3.08 2.96
N ARG A 178 7.71 -2.60 2.20
CA ARG A 178 6.48 -3.36 1.93
C ARG A 178 6.78 -4.59 1.08
N TRP A 179 7.70 -4.45 0.12
CA TRP A 179 7.97 -5.47 -0.89
C TRP A 179 9.02 -6.48 -0.47
N TRP A 180 9.92 -6.08 0.43
CA TRP A 180 10.91 -6.96 1.04
C TRP A 180 10.78 -6.94 2.56
N PRO A 181 9.61 -7.36 3.09
CA PRO A 181 9.39 -7.33 4.52
C PRO A 181 10.32 -8.32 5.20
N SER A 182 10.94 -7.89 6.30
CA SER A 182 11.56 -8.78 7.26
C SER A 182 10.51 -9.74 7.83
N ASN A 183 10.89 -11.01 8.00
CA ASN A 183 10.05 -12.00 8.67
C ASN A 183 9.86 -11.67 10.16
N GLN A 184 10.79 -10.93 10.76
CA GLN A 184 10.73 -10.49 12.16
C GLN A 184 10.46 -9.00 12.23
N VAL A 185 9.49 -8.61 13.07
CA VAL A 185 9.28 -7.22 13.45
C VAL A 185 10.22 -6.91 14.62
N THR A 186 11.14 -5.98 14.41
CA THR A 186 12.08 -5.52 15.45
C THR A 186 11.73 -4.12 15.92
N TYR A 187 12.13 -3.79 17.14
CA TYR A 187 11.87 -2.50 17.77
C TYR A 187 13.17 -1.86 18.25
N GLU A 188 13.23 -0.54 18.17
CA GLU A 188 14.35 0.26 18.62
C GLU A 188 13.90 1.19 19.74
N ALA A 189 14.63 1.17 20.86
CA ALA A 189 14.40 2.09 21.97
C ALA A 189 14.68 3.54 21.54
N GLN A 190 13.81 4.45 21.95
CA GLN A 190 13.84 5.86 21.62
C GLN A 190 14.07 6.67 22.88
N THR A 191 15.02 7.60 22.81
CA THR A 191 15.34 8.52 23.91
C THR A 191 14.71 9.89 23.74
N GLU A 192 14.11 10.15 22.59
CA GLU A 192 13.56 11.45 22.20
C GLU A 192 12.04 11.38 22.03
N THR A 193 11.37 12.49 22.33
CA THR A 193 9.95 12.69 21.98
C THR A 193 9.86 13.42 20.65
N TYR A 194 8.95 12.99 19.78
CA TYR A 194 8.77 13.62 18.47
C TYR A 194 7.54 14.54 18.47
N PRO A 195 7.69 15.82 18.10
CA PRO A 195 6.63 16.82 18.07
C PRO A 195 5.78 16.69 16.78
N LEU A 196 5.49 15.47 16.37
CA LEU A 196 4.79 15.15 15.13
C LEU A 196 3.28 15.12 15.39
N THR A 197 2.56 15.90 14.60
CA THR A 197 1.09 15.87 14.56
C THR A 197 0.61 15.79 13.13
N ILE A 198 -0.48 15.08 12.90
CA ILE A 198 -1.11 15.00 11.58
C ILE A 198 -2.55 15.49 11.73
N ARG A 199 -2.98 16.42 10.87
CA ARG A 199 -4.32 16.99 10.92
C ARG A 199 -5.01 16.90 9.57
N GLU A 200 -6.31 16.66 9.60
CA GLU A 200 -7.15 16.69 8.41
C GLU A 200 -7.64 18.13 8.17
N GLU A 201 -7.37 18.67 6.99
CA GLU A 201 -7.75 20.02 6.56
C GLU A 201 -8.44 19.96 5.20
N GLY A 202 -9.77 19.88 5.20
CA GLY A 202 -10.54 19.74 3.96
C GLY A 202 -10.19 18.45 3.24
N ASP A 203 -9.54 18.56 2.08
CA ASP A 203 -9.04 17.45 1.27
C ASP A 203 -7.58 17.07 1.57
N LYS A 204 -6.94 17.69 2.58
CA LYS A 204 -5.53 17.46 2.89
C LYS A 204 -5.31 16.75 4.22
N PHE A 205 -4.25 15.96 4.26
CA PHE A 205 -3.58 15.53 5.48
C PHE A 205 -2.29 16.33 5.62
N VAL A 206 -2.21 17.14 6.67
CA VAL A 206 -1.08 18.02 6.95
C VAL A 206 -0.26 17.46 8.09
N VAL A 207 1.01 17.21 7.83
CA VAL A 207 2.00 16.74 8.81
C VAL A 207 2.78 17.94 9.31
N ASP A 208 2.64 18.21 10.60
CA ASP A 208 3.31 19.30 11.29
C ASP A 208 4.42 18.75 12.20
N TRP A 209 5.55 19.46 12.23
CA TRP A 209 6.67 19.23 13.14
C TRP A 209 6.96 20.51 13.92
N HIS A 210 6.78 20.50 15.23
CA HIS A 210 6.84 21.72 16.07
C HIS A 210 5.94 22.85 15.54
N GLY A 211 4.73 22.53 15.07
CA GLY A 211 3.78 23.50 14.53
C GLY A 211 4.14 24.08 13.16
N ARG A 212 5.21 23.58 12.52
CA ARG A 212 5.55 23.89 11.13
C ARG A 212 5.11 22.75 10.21
N THR A 213 4.34 23.07 9.17
CA THR A 213 3.99 22.11 8.14
C THR A 213 5.23 21.67 7.36
N VAL A 214 5.46 20.36 7.33
CA VAL A 214 6.59 19.73 6.63
C VAL A 214 6.13 18.84 5.47
N VAL A 215 4.91 18.30 5.54
CA VAL A 215 4.29 17.52 4.45
C VAL A 215 2.82 17.88 4.32
N ALA A 216 2.31 17.94 3.09
CA ALA A 216 0.89 18.01 2.80
C ALA A 216 0.51 16.94 1.76
N ILE A 217 -0.41 16.04 2.12
CA ILE A 217 -0.94 15.00 1.22
C ILE A 217 -2.37 15.41 0.84
N THR A 218 -2.60 15.75 -0.44
CA THR A 218 -3.91 16.16 -0.95
C THR A 218 -4.63 14.98 -1.57
N ASP A 219 -5.84 14.71 -1.12
CA ASP A 219 -6.71 13.66 -1.63
C ASP A 219 -7.76 14.24 -2.59
N TYR A 220 -7.44 14.25 -3.88
CA TYR A 220 -8.39 14.69 -4.92
C TYR A 220 -9.50 13.69 -5.19
N THR A 221 -9.44 12.52 -4.56
CA THR A 221 -10.39 11.46 -4.83
C THR A 221 -11.71 11.68 -4.10
N LYS A 222 -11.77 12.45 -3.01
CA LYS A 222 -13.01 12.68 -2.22
C LYS A 222 -14.25 13.06 -3.05
N SER A 223 -14.06 13.62 -4.24
CA SER A 223 -15.12 13.98 -5.19
C SER A 223 -15.57 12.85 -6.15
N VAL A 224 -14.82 11.74 -6.25
CA VAL A 224 -15.00 10.65 -7.24
C VAL A 224 -14.87 9.25 -6.62
N LEU A 225 -13.90 9.03 -5.73
CA LEU A 225 -13.71 7.82 -4.92
C LEU A 225 -13.90 8.24 -3.46
N GLN A 226 -14.90 7.70 -2.77
CA GLN A 226 -15.02 7.99 -1.34
C GLN A 226 -13.91 7.24 -0.59
N THR A 227 -12.81 7.92 -0.25
CA THR A 227 -11.90 7.44 0.78
C THR A 227 -12.70 7.33 2.08
N ASP A 228 -12.92 6.11 2.54
CA ASP A 228 -13.49 5.91 3.87
C ASP A 228 -12.49 6.49 4.89
N LYS A 229 -12.96 7.16 5.92
CA LYS A 229 -12.10 7.69 7.00
C LYS A 229 -11.41 6.58 7.79
N VAL A 230 -11.90 5.34 7.70
CA VAL A 230 -11.23 4.11 8.17
C VAL A 230 -10.11 3.68 7.22
N GLY A 231 -10.12 4.18 5.98
CA GLY A 231 -9.16 3.87 4.93
C GLY A 231 -7.89 4.72 4.97
N VAL A 232 -7.59 5.46 6.04
CA VAL A 232 -6.29 6.13 6.18
C VAL A 232 -5.59 5.65 7.45
N ALA A 233 -4.36 5.16 7.30
CA ALA A 233 -3.54 4.71 8.42
C ALA A 233 -2.17 5.41 8.37
N PHE A 234 -1.67 5.79 9.54
CA PHE A 234 -0.34 6.36 9.68
C PHE A 234 0.52 5.50 10.60
N GLU A 235 1.76 5.30 10.21
CA GLU A 235 2.74 4.52 10.97
C GLU A 235 4.03 5.31 11.07
N LEU A 236 4.73 5.17 12.19
CA LEU A 236 6.03 5.81 12.40
C LEU A 236 7.08 4.74 12.69
N PHE A 237 8.22 4.83 12.00
CA PHE A 237 9.32 3.88 12.13
C PHE A 237 10.62 4.57 12.50
N ALA A 238 11.45 3.86 13.27
CA ALA A 238 12.87 4.15 13.33
C ALA A 238 13.50 3.72 12.01
N PHE A 239 14.00 4.67 11.23
CA PHE A 239 14.67 4.36 9.96
C PHE A 239 16.18 4.23 10.17
N ASP A 240 16.78 5.25 10.78
CA ASP A 240 18.15 5.24 11.26
C ASP A 240 18.32 6.23 12.43
N GLN A 241 19.57 6.45 12.86
CA GLN A 241 19.91 7.38 13.95
C GLN A 241 19.62 8.86 13.63
N TRP A 242 19.36 9.22 12.35
CA TRP A 242 19.16 10.60 11.91
C TRP A 242 17.72 10.88 11.46
N SER A 243 16.96 9.83 11.15
CA SER A 243 15.68 9.93 10.46
C SER A 243 14.64 8.95 10.98
N LEU A 244 13.39 9.35 10.80
CA LEU A 244 12.19 8.57 11.02
C LEU A 244 11.52 8.34 9.67
N ALA A 245 10.80 7.24 9.49
CA ALA A 245 9.92 7.08 8.34
C ALA A 245 8.46 7.20 8.80
N LEU A 246 7.75 8.18 8.27
CA LEU A 246 6.29 8.28 8.39
C LEU A 246 5.68 7.61 7.16
N ARG A 247 4.95 6.51 7.37
CA ARG A 247 4.19 5.82 6.33
C ARG A 247 2.73 6.22 6.43
N ALA A 248 2.13 6.58 5.31
CA ALA A 248 0.72 6.92 5.17
C ALA A 248 0.08 5.97 4.17
N TRP A 249 -0.92 5.21 4.60
CA TRP A 249 -1.72 4.34 3.76
C TRP A 249 -3.06 4.95 3.42
N PHE A 250 -3.52 4.70 2.20
CA PHE A 250 -4.80 5.13 1.68
C PHE A 250 -5.47 3.92 1.03
N PHE A 251 -6.47 3.37 1.71
CA PHE A 251 -7.27 2.23 1.27
C PHE A 251 -8.50 2.73 0.53
N TRP A 252 -8.70 2.22 -0.69
CA TRP A 252 -9.78 2.66 -1.56
C TRP A 252 -11.02 1.81 -1.38
N LEU A 253 -12.19 2.45 -1.49
CA LEU A 253 -13.44 1.78 -1.76
C LEU A 253 -13.99 2.39 -3.04
N ASP A 254 -13.97 1.65 -4.14
CA ASP A 254 -14.65 2.07 -5.36
C ASP A 254 -16.17 1.89 -5.17
N LYS A 255 -16.89 2.99 -4.96
CA LYS A 255 -18.35 3.00 -4.93
C LYS A 255 -19.00 3.67 -6.14
N SER A 256 -18.21 4.33 -6.99
CA SER A 256 -18.74 5.35 -7.91
C SER A 256 -18.11 5.35 -9.30
N VAL A 257 -16.99 4.68 -9.53
CA VAL A 257 -16.43 4.58 -10.88
C VAL A 257 -17.32 3.67 -11.76
N ALA A 258 -18.08 2.74 -11.15
CA ALA A 258 -19.03 1.89 -11.87
C ALA A 258 -20.25 2.62 -12.47
N ASN A 259 -20.60 3.83 -11.98
CA ASN A 259 -21.87 4.49 -12.31
C ASN A 259 -21.75 5.76 -13.19
N GLY A 260 -20.56 6.09 -13.74
CA GLY A 260 -20.31 7.37 -14.41
C GLY A 260 -19.97 7.29 -15.90
N VAL A 261 -20.91 7.70 -16.75
CA VAL A 261 -20.86 7.76 -18.23
C VAL A 261 -19.78 8.71 -18.81
N THR A 262 -19.04 9.48 -18.00
CA THR A 262 -18.27 10.63 -18.52
C THR A 262 -16.76 10.41 -18.74
N VAL A 263 -16.19 9.23 -18.43
CA VAL A 263 -14.76 8.98 -18.67
C VAL A 263 -14.52 7.55 -19.17
N GLY A 264 -14.97 7.29 -20.40
CA GLY A 264 -14.77 6.00 -21.08
C GLY A 264 -13.35 5.74 -21.60
N MET A 265 -12.37 6.62 -21.34
CA MET A 265 -11.04 6.56 -21.95
C MET A 265 -9.84 6.74 -21.01
N ILE A 266 -10.03 7.10 -19.74
CA ILE A 266 -8.90 7.35 -18.83
C ILE A 266 -8.74 6.13 -17.90
N GLY A 267 -7.71 5.34 -18.19
CA GLY A 267 -7.07 4.29 -17.37
C GLY A 267 -7.91 3.67 -16.27
N ARG A 268 -8.63 2.60 -16.61
CA ARG A 268 -9.38 1.72 -15.69
C ARG A 268 -8.55 0.53 -15.18
N HIS A 269 -7.29 0.43 -15.60
CA HIS A 269 -6.40 -0.63 -15.15
C HIS A 269 -5.86 -0.30 -13.76
N GLU A 270 -5.92 -1.30 -12.88
CA GLU A 270 -5.14 -1.39 -11.64
C GLU A 270 -5.37 -0.27 -10.60
N ILE A 271 -6.59 -0.03 -10.06
CA ILE A 271 -6.61 0.73 -8.78
C ILE A 271 -5.87 -0.18 -7.76
N PRO A 272 -4.77 0.21 -7.11
CA PRO A 272 -4.20 -0.67 -6.11
C PRO A 272 -5.11 -0.66 -4.90
N ASP A 273 -5.24 -1.79 -4.22
CA ASP A 273 -6.07 -1.98 -3.02
C ASP A 273 -5.74 -0.98 -1.90
N ALA A 274 -4.52 -0.45 -1.95
CA ALA A 274 -4.05 0.63 -1.11
C ALA A 274 -2.95 1.41 -1.83
N GLU A 275 -3.01 2.74 -1.76
CA GLU A 275 -1.85 3.59 -2.02
C GLU A 275 -1.09 3.88 -0.73
N ARG A 276 0.19 4.23 -0.91
CA ARG A 276 1.08 4.50 0.20
C ARG A 276 2.09 5.59 -0.12
N PHE A 277 2.39 6.40 0.87
CA PHE A 277 3.60 7.22 0.89
C PHE A 277 4.49 6.85 2.07
N ASP A 278 5.79 6.70 1.84
CA ASP A 278 6.79 6.63 2.92
C ASP A 278 7.62 7.90 2.89
N ILE A 279 7.60 8.69 3.96
CA ILE A 279 8.30 9.97 4.04
C ILE A 279 9.40 9.87 5.09
N LEU A 280 10.65 10.04 4.70
CA LEU A 280 11.77 10.11 5.64
C LEU A 280 11.89 11.52 6.19
N LEU A 281 11.64 11.67 7.49
CA LEU A 281 11.72 12.91 8.24
C LEU A 281 13.00 12.95 9.06
N ARG A 282 13.76 14.03 8.96
CA ARG A 282 14.94 14.22 9.80
C ARG A 282 14.54 14.44 11.26
N ARG A 283 15.08 13.64 12.19
CA ARG A 283 14.78 13.70 13.63
C ARG A 283 14.98 15.09 14.24
N LYS A 284 16.02 15.81 13.82
CA LYS A 284 16.37 17.12 14.39
C LYS A 284 15.28 18.19 14.20
N ASP A 285 14.60 18.21 13.06
CA ASP A 285 13.72 19.34 12.69
C ASP A 285 12.53 18.97 11.79
N GLY A 286 12.28 17.68 11.59
CA GLY A 286 11.19 17.16 10.77
C GLY A 286 11.32 17.44 9.28
N ALA A 287 12.44 17.98 8.80
CA ALA A 287 12.57 18.26 7.37
C ALA A 287 12.48 16.95 6.57
N PRO A 288 11.65 16.89 5.51
CA PRO A 288 11.60 15.73 4.64
C PRO A 288 12.94 15.59 3.90
N LEU A 289 13.46 14.37 3.82
CA LEU A 289 14.71 14.01 3.15
C LEU A 289 14.43 13.24 1.87
N LEU A 290 13.63 12.18 2.01
CA LEU A 290 13.17 11.31 0.93
C LEU A 290 11.67 11.11 1.05
N ALA A 291 11.03 10.82 -0.08
CA ALA A 291 9.66 10.35 -0.11
C ALA A 291 9.54 9.20 -1.11
N CYS A 292 8.81 8.17 -0.74
CA CYS A 292 8.44 7.05 -1.58
C CYS A 292 6.96 7.11 -1.90
N THR A 293 6.60 6.61 -3.06
CA THR A 293 5.24 6.17 -3.36
C THR A 293 5.27 4.81 -4.04
N ASP A 294 4.16 4.08 -3.99
CA ASP A 294 3.98 2.89 -4.83
C ASP A 294 3.50 3.31 -6.23
N MET A 295 4.00 2.62 -7.26
CA MET A 295 3.53 2.75 -8.64
C MET A 295 3.61 1.37 -9.30
N HIS A 296 2.47 0.82 -9.74
CA HIS A 296 2.39 -0.51 -10.36
C HIS A 296 3.20 -1.57 -9.59
N TRP A 297 2.98 -1.65 -8.27
CA TRP A 297 3.67 -2.61 -7.40
C TRP A 297 5.19 -2.38 -7.29
N ARG A 298 5.65 -1.14 -7.51
CA ARG A 298 7.05 -0.72 -7.35
C ARG A 298 7.18 0.46 -6.40
N GLU A 299 8.13 0.38 -5.47
CA GLU A 299 8.55 1.51 -4.64
C GLU A 299 9.36 2.50 -5.49
N MET A 300 8.85 3.72 -5.60
CA MET A 300 9.48 4.83 -6.31
C MET A 300 9.89 5.90 -5.30
N TRP A 301 11.20 6.04 -5.08
CA TRP A 301 11.76 7.02 -4.16
C TRP A 301 12.17 8.31 -4.86
N ALA A 302 12.07 9.43 -4.15
CA ALA A 302 12.45 10.75 -4.61
C ALA A 302 13.09 11.57 -3.48
N VAL A 303 13.97 12.51 -3.82
CA VAL A 303 14.61 13.41 -2.86
C VAL A 303 13.75 14.66 -2.70
N ALA A 304 13.38 14.97 -1.46
CA ALA A 304 12.62 16.17 -1.14
C ALA A 304 13.49 17.43 -1.32
N LEU A 305 12.91 18.49 -1.86
CA LEU A 305 13.62 19.77 -1.99
C LEU A 305 13.89 20.37 -0.61
N PRO A 306 15.09 20.91 -0.36
CA PRO A 306 15.41 21.52 0.92
C PRO A 306 14.50 22.71 1.23
N GLN A 307 14.09 22.85 2.49
CA GLN A 307 13.34 24.01 3.02
C GLN A 307 11.97 24.27 2.39
N THR A 308 11.43 23.31 1.64
CA THR A 308 10.06 23.36 1.13
C THR A 308 9.19 22.33 1.82
N THR A 309 7.89 22.60 1.92
CA THR A 309 6.90 21.58 2.26
C THR A 309 6.90 20.52 1.18
N LEU A 310 7.07 19.24 1.56
CA LEU A 310 6.86 18.14 0.64
C LEU A 310 5.36 18.05 0.34
N GLU A 311 4.99 18.01 -0.92
CA GLU A 311 3.60 17.87 -1.32
C GLU A 311 3.40 16.50 -1.97
N ALA A 312 2.31 15.84 -1.64
CA ALA A 312 1.89 14.60 -2.25
C ALA A 312 0.43 14.72 -2.66
N THR A 313 0.03 14.04 -3.73
CA THR A 313 -1.35 14.03 -4.19
C THR A 313 -1.80 12.63 -4.49
N LEU A 314 -3.06 12.35 -4.21
CA LEU A 314 -3.73 11.13 -4.58
C LEU A 314 -4.86 11.41 -5.56
N GLY A 315 -4.97 10.55 -6.57
CA GLY A 315 -5.91 10.71 -7.66
C GLY A 315 -5.59 11.86 -8.60
N MET A 316 -6.42 12.01 -9.63
CA MET A 316 -6.20 13.02 -10.67
C MET A 316 -6.84 14.37 -10.33
N GLY A 317 -6.00 15.37 -10.10
CA GLY A 317 -6.40 16.78 -10.15
C GLY A 317 -6.89 17.20 -11.54
N TRP A 318 -7.61 18.33 -11.63
CA TRP A 318 -8.19 18.85 -12.88
C TRP A 318 -7.15 19.05 -13.99
N GLU A 319 -6.00 19.63 -13.68
CA GLU A 319 -4.95 19.88 -14.67
C GLU A 319 -4.33 18.57 -15.21
N THR A 320 -4.17 17.56 -14.35
CA THR A 320 -3.72 16.22 -14.76
C THR A 320 -4.76 15.55 -15.66
N LYS A 321 -6.06 15.65 -15.32
CA LYS A 321 -7.15 15.16 -16.19
C LYS A 321 -7.11 15.83 -17.56
N LYS A 322 -6.96 17.16 -17.59
CA LYS A 322 -6.88 17.96 -18.81
C LYS A 322 -5.68 17.56 -19.67
N LYS A 323 -4.51 17.36 -19.06
CA LYS A 323 -3.30 16.90 -19.76
C LYS A 323 -3.48 15.48 -20.30
N LEU A 324 -4.03 14.55 -19.53
CA LEU A 324 -4.30 13.19 -19.98
C LEU A 324 -5.29 13.15 -21.14
N LEU A 325 -6.33 13.98 -21.10
CA LEU A 325 -7.26 14.15 -22.23
C LEU A 325 -6.53 14.63 -23.49
N GLN A 326 -5.56 15.54 -23.35
CA GLN A 326 -4.72 15.98 -24.46
C GLN A 326 -3.79 14.86 -24.96
N ASP A 327 -3.05 14.20 -24.07
CA ASP A 327 -2.11 13.14 -24.42
C ASP A 327 -2.82 11.92 -25.05
N THR A 328 -4.05 11.61 -24.62
CA THR A 328 -4.88 10.54 -25.22
C THR A 328 -5.35 10.88 -26.63
N VAL A 329 -5.59 12.16 -26.91
CA VAL A 329 -6.00 12.65 -28.24
C VAL A 329 -4.81 12.74 -29.20
N PHE A 330 -3.60 12.99 -28.70
CA PHE A 330 -2.42 13.27 -29.53
C PHE A 330 -1.32 12.19 -29.50
N GLY A 331 -1.48 11.14 -28.69
CA GLY A 331 -0.56 9.99 -28.62
C GLY A 331 0.69 10.24 -27.78
N GLY A 332 0.81 9.54 -26.65
CA GLY A 332 2.01 9.52 -25.81
C GLY A 332 2.94 8.36 -26.16
N GLY A 333 4.26 8.58 -26.09
CA GLY A 333 5.27 7.54 -26.34
C GLY A 333 5.60 6.69 -25.11
N ASP A 334 5.97 5.42 -25.35
CA ASP A 334 6.44 4.48 -24.32
C ASP A 334 7.85 4.84 -23.82
N HIS A 335 8.16 4.55 -22.54
CA HIS A 335 9.55 4.55 -22.06
C HIS A 335 9.90 3.21 -21.40
N ALA A 336 11.18 2.86 -21.39
CA ALA A 336 11.71 1.62 -20.80
C ALA A 336 11.73 1.64 -19.25
N ALA A 337 11.79 0.46 -18.63
CA ALA A 337 11.94 0.24 -17.18
C ALA A 337 13.43 0.08 -16.80
N PRO A 338 13.85 0.45 -15.57
CA PRO A 338 15.22 0.24 -15.11
C PRO A 338 15.53 -1.25 -14.87
N GLU A 339 16.77 -1.67 -15.11
CA GLU A 339 17.20 -3.08 -15.07
C GLU A 339 17.51 -3.63 -13.66
N LYS A 340 17.61 -2.78 -12.61
CA LYS A 340 17.95 -3.22 -11.25
C LYS A 340 17.10 -2.55 -10.16
N PRO A 341 16.62 -3.29 -9.14
CA PRO A 341 15.85 -2.75 -8.02
C PRO A 341 16.68 -1.86 -7.10
N TYR A 342 16.14 -0.71 -6.72
CA TYR A 342 16.63 0.08 -5.60
C TYR A 342 16.18 -0.51 -4.26
N ASN A 343 17.13 -0.69 -3.34
CA ASN A 343 16.87 -1.00 -1.95
C ASN A 343 17.22 0.23 -1.07
N PRO A 344 16.23 0.90 -0.43
CA PRO A 344 16.47 2.08 0.39
C PRO A 344 17.26 1.80 1.67
N THR A 345 17.44 0.54 2.08
CA THR A 345 18.24 0.17 3.27
C THR A 345 19.75 0.09 3.00
N GLU A 346 20.18 0.26 1.75
CA GLU A 346 21.60 0.30 1.40
C GLU A 346 22.23 1.67 1.74
N LYS A 347 23.57 1.76 1.86
CA LYS A 347 24.38 2.88 2.44
C LYS A 347 24.26 4.27 1.76
N PHE A 348 23.17 4.54 1.04
CA PHE A 348 22.88 5.78 0.32
C PHE A 348 22.36 6.91 1.23
N VAL A 349 21.54 6.57 2.24
CA VAL A 349 20.85 7.55 3.10
C VAL A 349 21.81 8.40 3.97
N PRO A 350 22.86 7.85 4.61
CA PRO A 350 23.81 8.66 5.37
C PRO A 350 24.55 9.73 4.55
N ARG A 351 24.68 9.53 3.23
CA ARG A 351 25.34 10.49 2.31
C ARG A 351 24.42 11.62 1.86
N LEU A 352 23.10 11.37 1.78
CA LEU A 352 22.09 12.38 1.47
C LEU A 352 21.89 13.36 2.63
N ALA A 353 21.94 12.87 3.88
CA ALA A 353 21.84 13.71 5.07
C ALA A 353 22.92 14.82 5.15
N GLN A 354 24.03 14.66 4.41
CA GLN A 354 25.17 15.59 4.39
C GLN A 354 25.24 16.47 3.12
N ARG A 355 24.34 16.31 2.15
CA ARG A 355 24.40 17.03 0.86
C ARG A 355 23.07 17.73 0.53
N LYS A 356 23.16 18.92 -0.08
CA LYS A 356 22.05 19.50 -0.86
C LYS A 356 21.98 18.73 -2.18
N ALA A 357 21.02 17.84 -2.34
CA ALA A 357 20.89 17.01 -3.53
C ALA A 357 19.55 17.24 -4.23
N THR A 358 19.58 17.02 -5.55
CA THR A 358 18.50 17.32 -6.50
C THR A 358 18.17 16.02 -7.28
N VAL A 359 17.00 15.37 -7.09
CA VAL A 359 16.52 14.13 -7.77
C VAL A 359 14.95 13.98 -7.85
N THR A 360 14.35 13.56 -8.99
CA THR A 360 12.89 13.18 -9.19
C THR A 360 12.81 11.70 -9.54
N THR A 361 11.61 11.16 -9.43
CA THR A 361 11.09 10.04 -10.24
C THR A 361 9.83 10.52 -10.98
N ARG A 362 9.57 10.01 -12.18
CA ARG A 362 8.31 10.24 -12.92
C ARG A 362 7.46 8.98 -12.84
N ALA A 363 6.20 9.19 -12.49
CA ALA A 363 5.14 8.21 -12.59
C ALA A 363 4.71 8.03 -14.07
N LYS A 364 4.62 6.78 -14.57
CA LYS A 364 4.00 6.39 -15.85
C LYS A 364 2.60 5.83 -15.61
N GLY A 365 1.69 6.04 -16.55
CA GLY A 365 0.33 5.51 -16.55
C GLY A 365 -0.71 6.60 -16.76
N THR A 366 -1.77 6.29 -17.51
CA THR A 366 -2.96 7.15 -17.67
C THR A 366 -4.00 6.89 -16.57
N GLU A 367 -3.54 6.41 -15.42
CA GLU A 367 -4.35 5.80 -14.39
C GLU A 367 -4.89 6.81 -13.38
N ALA A 368 -6.17 6.65 -13.04
CA ALA A 368 -6.93 7.66 -12.32
C ALA A 368 -6.56 7.85 -10.84
N HIS A 369 -5.80 6.92 -10.28
CA HIS A 369 -5.49 6.79 -8.85
C HIS A 369 -4.02 7.10 -8.52
N LEU A 370 -3.17 7.37 -9.53
CA LEU A 370 -1.72 7.41 -9.35
C LEU A 370 -1.28 8.40 -8.24
N PRO A 371 -0.59 7.93 -7.21
CA PRO A 371 -0.02 8.79 -6.20
C PRO A 371 1.14 9.57 -6.81
N MET A 372 1.22 10.86 -6.49
CA MET A 372 2.27 11.73 -7.03
C MET A 372 2.98 12.45 -5.89
N LEU A 373 4.28 12.66 -6.10
CA LEU A 373 5.13 13.48 -5.24
C LEU A 373 5.46 14.80 -5.96
N HIS A 374 5.37 15.89 -5.22
CA HIS A 374 5.67 17.26 -5.64
C HIS A 374 6.71 17.87 -4.70
N ASN A 375 7.33 18.98 -5.12
CA ASN A 375 8.47 19.57 -4.42
C ASN A 375 9.60 18.56 -4.14
N VAL A 376 9.74 17.61 -5.06
CA VAL A 376 10.86 16.69 -5.18
C VAL A 376 11.72 17.16 -6.34
N ALA A 377 13.02 16.92 -6.26
CA ALA A 377 13.98 17.47 -7.20
C ALA A 377 14.01 16.72 -8.56
N LYS A 378 14.94 16.85 -9.53
CA LYS A 378 14.91 16.08 -10.83
C LYS A 378 16.10 15.12 -11.05
N PRO A 379 15.97 13.84 -11.51
CA PRO A 379 17.09 12.91 -11.56
C PRO A 379 17.87 13.14 -12.85
N ASP A 380 19.17 12.84 -12.81
CA ASP A 380 19.88 12.46 -14.02
C ASP A 380 19.61 10.98 -14.36
N ALA A 381 19.97 10.56 -15.58
CA ALA A 381 19.69 9.20 -16.07
C ALA A 381 20.27 8.10 -15.16
N ARG A 382 21.43 8.33 -14.54
CA ARG A 382 22.12 7.37 -13.68
C ARG A 382 21.51 7.24 -12.29
N THR A 383 20.87 8.30 -11.80
CA THR A 383 20.19 8.32 -10.50
C THR A 383 18.78 7.77 -10.60
N ALA A 384 18.11 7.94 -11.75
CA ALA A 384 16.79 7.36 -12.01
C ALA A 384 16.79 5.83 -11.95
N GLU A 385 17.83 5.18 -12.45
CA GLU A 385 18.03 3.71 -12.35
C GLU A 385 18.19 3.22 -10.91
N ARG A 386 18.51 4.11 -9.96
CA ARG A 386 18.86 3.77 -8.58
C ARG A 386 17.79 4.14 -7.56
N LEU A 387 16.59 4.55 -7.95
CA LEU A 387 15.53 4.95 -6.99
C LEU A 387 14.18 4.27 -7.22
N GLY A 388 14.10 3.32 -8.16
CA GLY A 388 12.92 2.49 -8.38
C GLY A 388 13.19 1.03 -8.00
N SER A 389 12.27 0.37 -7.30
CA SER A 389 12.31 -1.08 -7.12
C SER A 389 11.97 -1.83 -8.43
N SER A 390 12.32 -3.11 -8.51
CA SER A 390 11.84 -4.01 -9.55
C SER A 390 10.34 -4.26 -9.38
N ASP A 391 9.69 -4.70 -10.47
CA ASP A 391 8.30 -5.18 -10.43
C ASP A 391 8.23 -6.46 -9.58
N VAL A 392 7.55 -6.39 -8.44
CA VAL A 392 7.47 -7.51 -7.49
C VAL A 392 6.63 -8.68 -8.00
N ARG A 393 5.91 -8.50 -9.10
CA ARG A 393 5.23 -9.59 -9.82
C ARG A 393 6.23 -10.51 -10.53
N LEU A 394 7.42 -10.01 -10.83
CA LEU A 394 8.45 -10.75 -11.57
C LEU A 394 9.36 -11.62 -10.68
N GLY A 395 9.14 -11.61 -9.36
CA GLY A 395 9.91 -12.39 -8.38
C GLY A 395 11.04 -11.58 -7.77
#